data_AF-A0A537E323-F1
#
_entry.id   AF-A0A537E323-F1
#
_cell.length_a   1.000
_cell.length_b   1.000
_cell.length_c   1.000
_cell.angle_alpha   90.00
_cell.angle_beta   90.00
_cell.angle_gamma   90.00
#
_symmetry.space_group_name_H-M   'P 1'
#
loop_
_entity.id
_entity.type
_entity.pdbx_description
1 polymer ?
#
loop_
_entity_poly.entity_id
_entity_poly.type
_entity_poly.pdbx_seq_one_letter_code
_entity_poly.pdbx_strand_id
1 'polypeptide(L)'
;MENFDPNYLLFERAAALQKAGLSVKVLVPTEASQRDPEVANTVSQGIAELMARVARLQNLKIIPIRDIEPISLNTAYQIRDFLTKERLRSVIVVSPAFRSRRSSLVYRAVLRPAGIQVYCMPVLGDNTPENWTATWHGIEDVMEQFIKLQFYRFYVLPLARGGVAAPARSTEP
;
A
#
# COMPACT_ATOMS: atom_id res chain seq x y z
N MET A 1 -4.74 12.86 -7.23
CA MET A 1 -4.61 11.60 -7.99
C MET A 1 -3.63 10.71 -7.25
N GLU A 2 -4.00 9.51 -6.81
CA GLU A 2 -3.07 8.59 -6.15
C GLU A 2 -2.22 7.93 -7.24
N ASN A 3 -1.13 8.61 -7.66
CA ASN A 3 -0.24 8.09 -8.68
C ASN A 3 0.56 6.93 -8.08
N PHE A 4 0.33 5.71 -8.57
CA PHE A 4 1.14 4.52 -8.31
C PHE A 4 2.45 4.58 -9.10
N ASP A 5 3.06 5.77 -9.22
CA ASP A 5 4.32 5.92 -9.92
C ASP A 5 5.37 5.09 -9.17
N PRO A 6 5.91 4.03 -9.79
CA PRO A 6 6.83 3.14 -9.12
C PRO A 6 8.15 3.88 -8.89
N ASN A 7 8.28 4.45 -7.69
CA ASN A 7 9.54 5.02 -7.25
C ASN A 7 10.53 3.88 -7.02
N TYR A 8 11.57 3.83 -7.85
CA TYR A 8 12.64 2.83 -7.78
C TYR A 8 13.21 2.64 -6.36
N LEU A 9 13.28 3.71 -5.56
CA LEU A 9 13.78 3.66 -4.18
C LEU A 9 12.98 2.72 -3.28
N LEU A 10 11.69 2.49 -3.58
CA LEU A 10 10.87 1.52 -2.85
C LEU A 10 11.34 0.09 -3.12
N PHE A 11 11.68 -0.22 -4.37
CA PHE A 11 12.19 -1.54 -4.77
C PHE A 11 13.60 -1.77 -4.22
N GLU A 12 14.46 -0.75 -4.25
CA GLU A 12 15.78 -0.82 -3.63
C GLU A 12 15.70 -1.04 -2.12
N ARG A 13 14.81 -0.33 -1.42
CA ARG A 13 14.59 -0.55 0.02
C ARG A 13 14.07 -1.96 0.29
N ALA A 14 13.13 -2.46 -0.51
CA ALA A 14 12.65 -3.83 -0.38
C ALA A 14 13.78 -4.85 -0.57
N ALA A 15 14.70 -4.60 -1.51
CA ALA A 15 15.84 -5.47 -1.78
C ALA A 15 16.83 -5.47 -0.61
N ALA A 16 17.10 -4.30 -0.02
CA ALA A 16 17.91 -4.19 1.18
C ALA A 16 17.32 -4.98 2.35
N LEU A 17 16.00 -4.91 2.55
CA LEU A 17 15.30 -5.66 3.60
C LEU A 17 15.36 -7.17 3.36
N GLN A 18 15.18 -7.62 2.11
CA GLN A 18 15.30 -9.02 1.73
C GLN A 18 16.72 -9.53 1.95
N LYS A 19 17.74 -8.77 1.53
CA LYS A 19 19.17 -9.11 1.74
C LYS A 19 19.54 -9.18 3.22
N ALA A 20 18.90 -8.36 4.06
CA ALA A 20 19.05 -8.41 5.51
C ALA A 20 18.29 -9.58 6.18
N GLY A 21 17.60 -10.44 5.42
CA GLY A 21 16.85 -11.58 5.94
C GLY A 21 15.52 -11.21 6.61
N LEU A 22 15.04 -9.97 6.44
CA LEU A 22 13.81 -9.48 7.07
C LEU A 22 12.54 -9.86 6.30
N SER A 23 12.68 -10.33 5.06
CA SER A 23 11.56 -10.87 4.29
C SER A 23 12.01 -11.96 3.30
N VAL A 24 11.22 -13.01 3.18
CA VAL A 24 11.45 -14.13 2.25
C VAL A 24 10.69 -13.95 0.93
N LYS A 25 9.55 -13.25 0.96
CA LYS A 25 8.65 -13.02 -0.19
C LYS A 25 8.39 -11.52 -0.35
N VAL A 26 8.38 -11.04 -1.58
CA VAL A 26 8.16 -9.62 -1.88
C VAL A 26 6.86 -9.49 -2.64
N LEU A 27 5.92 -8.74 -2.07
CA LEU A 27 4.60 -8.52 -2.65
C LEU A 27 4.57 -7.13 -3.26
N VAL A 28 4.22 -7.03 -4.54
CA VAL A 28 4.07 -5.75 -5.22
C VAL A 28 2.62 -5.60 -5.65
N PRO A 29 1.84 -4.76 -4.94
CA PRO A 29 0.54 -4.30 -5.40
C PRO A 29 0.67 -3.64 -6.78
N THR A 30 -0.20 -4.01 -7.71
CA THR A 30 -0.21 -3.48 -9.07
C THR A 30 -1.64 -3.31 -9.49
N GLU A 31 -1.94 -2.23 -10.23
CA GLU A 31 -3.28 -1.98 -10.76
C GLU A 31 -3.83 -3.22 -11.48
N ALA A 32 -5.06 -3.61 -11.16
CA ALA A 32 -5.75 -4.70 -11.84
C ALA A 32 -6.18 -4.29 -13.25
N SER A 33 -6.30 -5.26 -14.15
CA SER A 33 -6.82 -5.03 -15.49
C SER A 33 -8.28 -4.60 -15.44
N GLN A 34 -8.64 -3.61 -16.26
CA GLN A 34 -10.04 -3.17 -16.40
C GLN A 34 -10.96 -4.28 -16.93
N ARG A 35 -10.40 -5.26 -17.67
CA ARG A 35 -11.17 -6.37 -18.26
C ARG A 35 -11.31 -7.56 -17.31
N ASP A 36 -10.30 -7.80 -16.48
CA ASP A 36 -10.27 -8.91 -15.53
C ASP A 36 -9.61 -8.47 -14.21
N PRO A 37 -10.37 -8.32 -13.11
CA PRO A 37 -9.86 -7.85 -11.84
C PRO A 37 -8.88 -8.81 -11.16
N GLU A 38 -8.82 -10.08 -11.58
CA GLU A 38 -7.90 -11.08 -11.03
C GLU A 38 -6.53 -11.07 -11.74
N VAL A 39 -6.38 -10.24 -12.77
CA VAL A 39 -5.15 -10.11 -13.57
C VAL A 39 -4.58 -8.71 -13.40
N ALA A 40 -3.26 -8.60 -13.29
CA ALA A 40 -2.61 -7.30 -13.24
C ALA A 40 -2.66 -6.62 -14.62
N ASN A 41 -2.81 -5.30 -14.63
CA ASN A 41 -2.65 -4.50 -15.84
C ASN A 41 -1.25 -4.76 -16.43
N THR A 42 -1.19 -5.08 -17.72
CA THR A 42 0.05 -5.49 -18.39
C THR A 42 1.15 -4.42 -18.32
N VAL A 43 0.80 -3.14 -18.45
CA VAL A 43 1.76 -2.04 -18.38
C VAL A 43 2.29 -1.91 -16.96
N SER A 44 1.40 -1.81 -15.98
CA SER A 44 1.76 -1.66 -14.57
C SER A 44 2.58 -2.86 -14.07
N GLN A 45 2.23 -4.08 -14.51
CA GLN A 45 2.99 -5.30 -14.24
C GLN A 45 4.39 -5.23 -14.86
N GLY A 46 4.50 -4.87 -16.14
CA GLY A 46 5.79 -4.78 -16.82
C GLY A 46 6.75 -3.78 -16.16
N ILE A 47 6.22 -2.65 -15.67
CA ILE A 47 7.02 -1.68 -14.93
C ILE A 47 7.45 -2.25 -13.57
N ALA A 48 6.54 -2.89 -12.82
CA ALA A 48 6.85 -3.50 -11.53
C ALA A 48 7.93 -4.60 -11.66
N GLU A 49 7.83 -5.44 -12.68
CA GLU A 49 8.82 -6.49 -12.98
C GLU A 49 10.17 -5.90 -13.37
N LEU A 50 10.19 -4.85 -14.21
CA LEU A 50 11.41 -4.14 -14.58
C LEU A 50 12.11 -3.58 -13.33
N MET A 51 11.39 -2.83 -12.50
CA MET A 51 11.94 -2.23 -11.28
C MET A 51 12.46 -3.31 -10.32
N ALA A 52 11.71 -4.39 -10.15
CA ALA A 52 12.13 -5.50 -9.30
C ALA A 52 13.38 -6.20 -9.81
N ARG A 53 13.50 -6.40 -11.12
CA ARG A 53 14.68 -6.97 -11.77
C ARG A 53 15.91 -6.08 -11.58
N VAL A 54 15.77 -4.77 -11.78
CA VAL A 54 16.88 -3.80 -11.58
C VAL A 54 17.33 -3.81 -10.12
N ALA A 55 16.39 -3.83 -9.16
CA ALA A 55 16.68 -3.93 -7.74
C ALA A 55 17.16 -5.32 -7.28
N ARG A 56 17.22 -6.32 -8.17
CA ARG A 56 17.61 -7.72 -7.90
C ARG A 56 16.74 -8.41 -6.84
N LEU A 57 15.46 -8.04 -6.77
CA LEU A 57 14.50 -8.69 -5.88
C LEU A 57 14.28 -10.15 -6.28
N GLN A 58 14.21 -11.02 -5.27
CA GLN A 58 13.90 -12.43 -5.41
C GLN A 58 12.49 -12.72 -4.90
N ASN A 59 11.90 -13.84 -5.32
CA ASN A 59 10.58 -14.30 -4.85
C ASN A 59 9.49 -13.21 -4.94
N LEU A 60 9.49 -12.49 -6.07
CA LEU A 60 8.50 -11.46 -6.37
C LEU A 60 7.14 -12.10 -6.63
N LYS A 61 6.10 -11.52 -6.04
CA LYS A 61 4.71 -11.82 -6.36
C LYS A 61 3.97 -10.52 -6.65
N ILE A 62 3.50 -10.39 -7.88
CA ILE A 62 2.57 -9.32 -8.26
C ILE A 62 1.19 -9.67 -7.72
N ILE A 63 0.54 -8.68 -7.10
CA ILE A 63 -0.83 -8.78 -6.59
C ILE A 63 -1.68 -7.73 -7.32
N PRO A 64 -2.66 -8.15 -8.14
CA PRO A 64 -3.63 -7.24 -8.73
C PRO A 64 -4.46 -6.56 -7.64
N ILE A 65 -4.57 -5.24 -7.71
CA ILE A 65 -5.37 -4.42 -6.80
C ILE A 65 -6.33 -3.56 -7.61
N ARG A 66 -7.59 -3.58 -7.20
CA ARG A 66 -8.64 -2.75 -7.78
C ARG A 66 -8.61 -1.36 -7.15
N ASP A 67 -8.65 -0.34 -8.00
CA ASP A 67 -8.72 1.08 -7.59
C ASP A 67 -10.14 1.45 -7.20
N ILE A 68 -10.51 1.09 -5.96
CA ILE A 68 -11.82 1.38 -5.37
C ILE A 68 -11.65 2.44 -4.29
N GLU A 69 -12.37 3.56 -4.39
CA GLU A 69 -12.31 4.61 -3.38
C GLU A 69 -12.96 4.18 -2.04
N PRO A 70 -12.37 4.51 -0.86
CA PRO A 70 -11.06 5.14 -0.67
C PRO A 70 -9.90 4.20 -1.02
N ILE A 71 -9.06 4.56 -2.01
CA ILE A 71 -8.08 3.65 -2.62
C ILE A 71 -7.15 3.01 -1.57
N SER A 72 -6.56 3.80 -0.68
CA SER A 72 -5.64 3.26 0.32
C SER A 72 -6.31 2.29 1.31
N LEU A 73 -7.58 2.50 1.66
CA LEU A 73 -8.33 1.61 2.56
C LEU A 73 -8.66 0.28 1.85
N ASN A 74 -9.24 0.35 0.66
CA ASN A 74 -9.62 -0.84 -0.09
C ASN A 74 -8.40 -1.63 -0.55
N THR A 75 -7.29 -0.97 -0.85
CA THR A 75 -6.00 -1.63 -1.07
C THR A 75 -5.57 -2.43 0.15
N ALA A 76 -5.67 -1.86 1.36
CA ALA A 76 -5.32 -2.56 2.59
C ALA A 76 -6.23 -3.77 2.87
N TYR A 77 -7.52 -3.70 2.53
CA TYR A 77 -8.43 -4.84 2.61
C TYR A 77 -8.07 -5.95 1.63
N GLN A 78 -7.84 -5.61 0.36
CA GLN A 78 -7.41 -6.57 -0.66
C GLN A 78 -6.09 -7.27 -0.27
N ILE A 79 -5.13 -6.52 0.28
CA ILE A 79 -3.87 -7.09 0.80
C ILE A 79 -4.13 -7.99 2.01
N ARG A 80 -4.98 -7.59 2.95
CA ARG A 80 -5.34 -8.44 4.11
C ARG A 80 -5.89 -9.78 3.64
N ASP A 81 -6.79 -9.78 2.66
CA ASP A 81 -7.43 -10.99 2.16
C ASP A 81 -6.40 -11.91 1.49
N PHE A 82 -5.48 -11.34 0.69
CA PHE A 82 -4.35 -12.08 0.13
C PHE A 82 -3.43 -12.68 1.20
N LEU A 83 -3.00 -11.88 2.19
CA LEU A 83 -2.12 -12.35 3.27
C LEU A 83 -2.77 -13.45 4.09
N THR A 84 -4.07 -13.35 4.33
CA THR A 84 -4.85 -14.36 5.08
C THR A 84 -4.92 -15.66 4.30
N LYS A 85 -5.20 -15.60 2.99
CA LYS A 85 -5.21 -16.77 2.09
C LYS A 85 -3.85 -17.48 2.06
N GLU A 86 -2.77 -16.71 2.03
CA GLU A 86 -1.39 -17.21 2.04
C GLU A 86 -0.87 -17.58 3.45
N ARG A 87 -1.70 -17.44 4.49
CA ARG A 87 -1.34 -17.70 5.90
C ARG A 87 -0.13 -16.91 6.40
N LEU A 88 0.07 -15.70 5.88
CA LEU A 88 1.13 -14.79 6.29
C LEU A 88 0.70 -13.97 7.52
N ARG A 89 1.54 -13.95 8.56
CA ARG A 89 1.23 -13.32 9.86
C ARG A 89 1.92 -11.98 10.10
N SER A 90 2.81 -11.56 9.21
CA SER A 90 3.55 -10.31 9.33
C SER A 90 3.87 -9.73 7.96
N VAL A 91 3.85 -8.40 7.86
CA VAL A 91 4.21 -7.67 6.65
C VAL A 91 5.02 -6.41 6.99
N ILE A 92 6.00 -6.10 6.16
CA ILE A 92 6.71 -4.82 6.16
C ILE A 92 6.19 -4.01 4.97
N VAL A 93 5.47 -2.93 5.24
CA VAL A 93 4.97 -2.01 4.23
C VAL A 93 6.06 -0.98 3.94
N VAL A 94 6.65 -1.06 2.75
CA VAL A 94 7.60 -0.06 2.25
C VAL A 94 6.80 1.06 1.59
N SER A 95 6.98 2.30 2.03
CA SER A 95 6.20 3.44 1.54
C SER A 95 7.04 4.71 1.50
N PRO A 96 6.75 5.66 0.61
CA PRO A 96 7.38 6.98 0.64
C PRO A 96 7.21 7.66 2.02
N ALA A 97 8.23 8.38 2.49
CA ALA A 97 8.29 8.93 3.83
C ALA A 97 7.07 9.80 4.19
N PHE A 98 6.66 10.71 3.31
CA PHE A 98 5.50 11.57 3.53
C PHE A 98 4.16 10.83 3.50
N ARG A 99 4.09 9.63 2.90
CA ARG A 99 2.90 8.76 2.91
C ARG A 99 2.91 7.76 4.07
N SER A 100 4.07 7.52 4.69
CA SER A 100 4.28 6.43 5.65
C SER A 100 3.40 6.48 6.89
N ARG A 101 3.07 7.67 7.41
CA ARG A 101 2.15 7.82 8.55
C ARG A 101 0.73 7.39 8.19
N ARG A 102 0.23 7.79 7.02
CA ARG A 102 -1.10 7.38 6.52
C ARG A 102 -1.12 5.88 6.24
N SER A 103 -0.12 5.36 5.55
CA SER A 103 0.01 3.91 5.31
C SER A 103 0.05 3.14 6.64
N SER A 104 0.85 3.60 7.62
CA SER A 104 0.89 2.95 8.93
C SER A 104 -0.45 2.97 9.65
N LEU A 105 -1.19 4.06 9.59
CA LEU A 105 -2.50 4.17 10.21
C LEU A 105 -3.50 3.19 9.57
N VAL A 106 -3.61 3.22 8.25
CA VAL A 106 -4.57 2.42 7.48
C VAL A 106 -4.26 0.93 7.57
N TYR A 107 -3.02 0.53 7.28
CA TYR A 107 -2.66 -0.88 7.31
C TYR A 107 -2.76 -1.47 8.72
N ARG A 108 -2.36 -0.73 9.76
CA ARG A 108 -2.56 -1.23 11.13
C ARG A 108 -4.03 -1.36 11.49
N ALA A 109 -4.89 -0.45 11.04
CA ALA A 109 -6.32 -0.52 11.30
C ALA A 109 -6.99 -1.73 10.64
N VAL A 110 -6.52 -2.12 9.44
CA VAL A 110 -7.12 -3.21 8.65
C VAL A 110 -6.51 -4.58 8.96
N LEU A 111 -5.18 -4.68 9.09
CA LEU A 111 -4.46 -5.96 9.19
C LEU A 111 -4.35 -6.47 10.64
N ARG A 112 -4.24 -5.59 11.64
CA ARG A 112 -4.13 -6.03 13.05
C ARG A 112 -5.34 -6.82 13.54
N PRO A 113 -6.61 -6.43 13.23
CA PRO A 113 -7.76 -7.23 13.62
C PRO A 113 -7.76 -8.65 13.03
N ALA A 114 -7.09 -8.86 11.88
CA ALA A 114 -6.89 -10.17 11.27
C ALA A 114 -5.68 -10.94 11.86
N GLY A 115 -5.06 -10.44 12.93
CA GLY A 115 -3.89 -11.07 13.56
C GLY A 115 -2.58 -10.88 12.79
N ILE A 116 -2.54 -9.98 11.82
CA ILE A 116 -1.34 -9.73 11.00
C ILE A 116 -0.55 -8.55 11.59
N GLN A 117 0.73 -8.78 11.89
CA GLN A 117 1.65 -7.75 12.36
C GLN A 117 2.07 -6.83 11.22
N VAL A 118 2.07 -5.52 11.46
CA VAL A 118 2.40 -4.51 10.45
C VAL A 118 3.56 -3.65 10.92
N TYR A 119 4.62 -3.68 10.14
CA TYR A 119 5.75 -2.76 10.22
C TYR A 119 5.69 -1.81 9.02
N CYS A 120 6.00 -0.53 9.22
CA CYS A 120 6.04 0.43 8.12
C CYS A 120 7.46 1.00 8.03
N MET A 121 8.05 0.87 6.84
CA MET A 121 9.40 1.34 6.56
C MET A 121 9.30 2.54 5.61
N PRO A 122 9.56 3.77 6.08
CA PRO A 122 9.59 4.93 5.21
C PRO A 122 10.81 4.88 4.28
N VAL A 123 10.62 5.36 3.06
CA VAL A 123 11.69 5.61 2.08
C VAL A 123 11.71 7.11 1.81
N LEU A 124 12.84 7.74 2.12
CA LEU A 124 13.07 9.15 1.82
C LEU A 124 13.31 9.29 0.32
N GLY A 125 12.63 10.25 -0.29
CA GLY A 125 12.92 10.68 -1.67
C GLY A 125 13.78 11.94 -1.65
N ASP A 126 13.70 12.73 -2.73
CA ASP A 126 14.46 13.98 -2.86
C ASP A 126 14.08 15.04 -1.82
N ASN A 127 12.79 15.03 -1.42
CA ASN A 127 12.28 15.81 -0.31
C ASN A 127 12.42 14.99 1.00
N THR A 128 13.14 15.55 1.97
CA THR A 128 13.38 15.03 3.31
C THR A 128 12.71 15.93 4.36
N PRO A 129 12.51 15.44 5.60
CA PRO A 129 12.00 16.27 6.70
C PRO A 129 12.81 17.55 6.96
N GLU A 130 14.06 17.59 6.52
CA GLU A 130 14.97 18.72 6.70
C GLU A 130 14.88 19.76 5.58
N ASN A 131 14.42 19.38 4.38
CA ASN A 131 14.45 20.25 3.20
C ASN A 131 13.08 20.49 2.53
N TRP A 132 12.00 19.87 3.02
CA TRP A 132 10.68 19.93 2.37
C TRP A 132 10.10 21.35 2.26
N THR A 133 10.51 22.29 3.11
CA THR A 133 10.11 23.70 3.04
C THR A 133 10.92 24.52 2.04
N ALA A 134 11.98 23.95 1.47
CA ALA A 134 12.89 24.67 0.57
C ALA A 134 12.31 24.91 -0.82
N THR A 135 11.25 24.17 -1.18
CA THR A 135 10.57 24.32 -2.47
C THR A 135 9.06 24.45 -2.25
N TRP A 136 8.40 25.19 -3.13
CA TRP A 136 6.93 25.28 -3.13
C TRP A 136 6.28 23.90 -3.30
N HIS A 137 6.85 23.07 -4.18
CA HIS A 137 6.39 21.71 -4.45
C HIS A 137 6.49 20.81 -3.20
N GLY A 138 7.58 20.91 -2.43
CA GLY A 138 7.74 20.16 -1.18
C GLY A 138 6.70 20.55 -0.11
N ILE A 139 6.34 21.83 -0.03
CA ILE A 139 5.29 22.31 0.89
C ILE A 139 3.93 21.76 0.46
N GLU A 140 3.61 21.83 -0.83
CA GLU A 140 2.37 21.30 -1.40
C GLU A 140 2.22 19.80 -1.13
N ASP A 141 3.26 19.01 -1.40
CA ASP A 141 3.28 17.56 -1.16
C ASP A 141 2.99 17.23 0.31
N VAL A 142 3.65 17.91 1.25
CA VAL A 142 3.47 17.66 2.69
C VAL A 142 2.05 18.02 3.14
N MET A 143 1.52 19.16 2.67
CA MET A 143 0.17 19.59 3.02
C MET A 143 -0.90 18.65 2.46
N GLU A 144 -0.75 18.19 1.21
CA GLU A 144 -1.68 17.21 0.61
C GLU A 144 -1.70 15.91 1.43
N GLN A 145 -0.53 15.37 1.79
CA GLN A 145 -0.46 14.15 2.60
C GLN A 145 -0.97 14.35 4.03
N PHE A 146 -0.76 15.53 4.62
CA PHE A 146 -1.27 15.88 5.95
C PHE A 146 -2.80 15.94 5.97
N ILE A 147 -3.43 16.63 5.00
CA ILE A 147 -4.89 16.72 4.90
C ILE A 147 -5.49 15.32 4.71
N LYS A 148 -4.91 14.51 3.82
CA LYS A 148 -5.32 13.11 3.63
C LYS A 148 -5.19 12.29 4.92
N LEU A 149 -4.14 12.49 5.70
CA LEU A 149 -3.98 11.81 6.99
C LEU A 149 -5.12 12.15 7.96
N GLN A 150 -5.50 13.43 8.07
CA GLN A 150 -6.60 13.84 8.95
C GLN A 150 -7.95 13.29 8.46
N PHE A 151 -8.20 13.33 7.15
CA PHE A 151 -9.39 12.74 6.55
C PHE A 151 -9.53 11.25 6.89
N TYR A 152 -8.45 10.47 6.78
CA TYR A 152 -8.49 9.05 7.14
C TYR A 152 -8.69 8.81 8.64
N ARG A 153 -8.04 9.62 9.48
CA ARG A 153 -8.11 9.51 10.94
C ARG A 153 -9.50 9.83 11.49
N PHE A 154 -10.16 10.86 10.96
CA PHE A 154 -11.39 11.39 11.54
C PHE A 154 -12.67 10.98 10.81
N TYR A 155 -12.60 10.61 9.53
CA TYR A 155 -13.79 10.27 8.75
C TYR A 155 -13.77 8.83 8.28
N VAL A 156 -12.75 8.42 7.53
CA VAL A 156 -12.75 7.09 6.88
C VAL A 156 -12.73 5.94 7.89
N LEU A 157 -11.76 5.94 8.81
CA LEU A 157 -11.60 4.81 9.74
C LEU A 157 -12.70 4.73 10.81
N PRO A 158 -13.17 5.85 11.41
CA PRO A 158 -14.31 5.80 12.32
C PRO A 158 -15.58 5.27 11.64
N LEU A 159 -15.90 5.72 10.43
CA LEU A 159 -17.06 5.23 9.67
C LEU A 159 -16.93 3.74 9.32
N ALA A 160 -15.74 3.31 8.88
CA ALA A 160 -15.48 1.89 8.58
C ALA A 160 -15.60 0.98 9.81
N ARG A 161 -15.33 1.48 11.02
CA ARG A 161 -15.54 0.75 12.29
C ARG A 161 -16.99 0.76 12.74
N GLY A 162 -17.74 1.83 12.46
CA GLY A 162 -19.16 1.96 12.80
C GLY A 162 -20.09 1.18 11.88
N GLY A 163 -19.65 0.78 10.70
CA GLY A 163 -20.42 0.03 9.70
C GLY A 163 -20.52 -1.48 9.92
N VAL A 164 -20.53 -1.97 11.16
CA VAL A 164 -20.93 -3.37 11.41
C VAL A 164 -22.45 -3.47 11.26
N ALA A 165 -22.88 -4.31 10.31
CA ALA A 165 -24.23 -4.80 10.01
C ALA A 165 -25.07 -4.02 8.98
N ALA A 166 -25.07 -4.53 7.75
CA ALA A 166 -26.32 -4.90 7.09
C ALA A 166 -26.15 -6.32 6.52
N PRO A 167 -26.91 -7.33 6.98
CA PRO A 167 -26.91 -8.62 6.32
C PRO A 167 -27.46 -8.44 4.91
N ALA A 168 -26.74 -8.97 3.92
CA ALA A 168 -27.22 -9.07 2.55
C ALA A 168 -28.58 -9.77 2.60
N ARG A 169 -29.64 -9.07 2.18
CA ARG A 169 -30.93 -9.69 1.95
C ARG A 169 -30.72 -10.74 0.85
N SER A 170 -30.83 -12.00 1.23
CA SER A 170 -31.06 -13.12 0.32
C SER A 170 -32.35 -12.85 -0.43
N THR A 171 -32.23 -12.52 -1.71
CA THR A 171 -33.32 -12.65 -2.67
C THR A 171 -32.99 -13.83 -3.56
N GLU A 172 -33.49 -14.99 -3.16
CA GLU A 172 -33.99 -16.05 -4.03
C GLU A 172 -35.36 -16.45 -3.48
N PRO A 173 -36.27 -17.01 -4.29
CA PRO A 173 -36.08 -17.55 -5.64
C PRO A 173 -36.69 -16.73 -6.77
#